data_AF-A0A2N1XXF5-F1
#
_entry.id   AF-A0A2N1XXF5-F1
#
_cell.length_a   1.000
_cell.length_b   1.000
_cell.length_c   1.000
_cell.angle_alpha   90.00
_cell.angle_beta   90.00
_cell.angle_gamma   90.00
#
_symmetry.space_group_name_H-M   'P 1'
#
loop_
_entity.id
_entity.type
_entity.pdbx_description
1 polymer ?
#
loop_
_entity_poly.entity_id
_entity_poly.type
_entity_poly.pdbx_seq_one_letter_code
_entity_poly.pdbx_strand_id
1 'polypeptide(L)'
;MFARFPSELQKFLQRFHTRTLTTKHFNFFSLAAGLFGLTFMGSSKDMLPETLSTFALFGFVTFTVLALAELVFQCIEQLANRLSHESNYYWATLVLVAWVLGSINNELTVPIIMLSFAMILRGLIVGFGQILRNK
;
A
#
# COMPACT_ATOMS: atom_id res chain seq x y z
N MET A 1 6.57 -16.54 36.03
CA MET A 1 6.33 -16.98 34.63
C MET A 1 5.09 -16.22 34.13
N PHE A 2 5.28 -15.04 33.54
CA PHE A 2 4.15 -14.21 33.07
C PHE A 2 3.69 -14.73 31.71
N ALA A 3 2.48 -15.29 31.67
CA ALA A 3 1.80 -15.63 30.43
C ALA A 3 1.56 -14.34 29.64
N ARG A 4 2.38 -14.12 28.60
CA ARG A 4 2.22 -13.01 27.65
C ARG A 4 1.06 -13.40 26.75
N PHE A 5 -0.17 -13.02 27.13
CA PHE A 5 -1.32 -13.15 26.26
C PHE A 5 -0.99 -12.44 24.95
N PRO A 6 -0.98 -13.13 23.79
CA PRO A 6 -0.79 -12.47 22.52
C PRO A 6 -2.01 -11.56 22.35
N SER A 7 -1.78 -10.26 22.49
CA SER A 7 -2.84 -9.26 22.32
C SER A 7 -3.51 -9.49 20.96
N GLU A 8 -4.82 -9.24 20.88
CA GLU A 8 -5.53 -9.29 19.59
C GLU A 8 -4.86 -8.39 18.54
N LEU A 9 -4.19 -7.31 18.98
CA LEU A 9 -3.29 -6.50 18.16
C LEU A 9 -2.07 -7.27 17.65
N GLN A 10 -1.42 -8.08 18.47
CA GLN A 10 -0.28 -8.91 18.07
C GLN A 10 -0.72 -10.03 17.12
N LYS A 11 -1.90 -10.63 17.31
CA LYS A 11 -2.49 -11.56 16.33
C LYS A 11 -2.89 -10.88 15.03
N PHE A 12 -3.41 -9.65 15.10
CA PHE A 12 -3.73 -8.82 13.94
C PHE A 12 -2.46 -8.48 13.15
N LEU A 13 -1.40 -8.06 13.84
CA LEU A 13 -0.05 -7.85 13.28
C LEU A 13 0.56 -9.15 12.74
N GLN A 14 0.37 -10.29 13.42
CA GLN A 14 0.80 -11.59 12.90
C GLN A 14 0.08 -11.98 11.61
N ARG A 15 -1.20 -11.66 11.45
CA ARG A 15 -1.94 -11.89 10.19
C ARG A 15 -1.47 -10.99 9.04
N PHE A 16 -0.81 -9.87 9.34
CA PHE A 16 -0.06 -9.11 8.33
C PHE A 16 1.25 -9.81 7.94
N HIS A 17 1.84 -10.58 8.86
CA HIS A 17 3.15 -11.23 8.72
C HIS A 17 3.08 -12.60 8.04
N THR A 18 2.10 -13.45 8.38
CA THR A 18 1.85 -14.73 7.69
C THR A 18 0.87 -14.54 6.57
N ARG A 19 1.34 -14.08 5.40
CA ARG A 19 0.45 -13.93 4.25
C ARG A 19 1.09 -14.45 2.97
N THR A 20 0.46 -15.47 2.42
CA THR A 20 0.71 -15.99 1.08
C THR A 20 0.76 -14.82 0.09
N LEU A 21 1.93 -14.61 -0.51
CA LEU A 21 2.20 -13.61 -1.56
C LEU A 21 1.16 -13.79 -2.68
N THR A 22 0.11 -12.99 -2.64
CA THR A 22 -1.03 -13.13 -3.54
C THR A 22 -1.19 -11.83 -4.31
N THR A 23 -0.95 -11.90 -5.62
CA THR A 23 -1.07 -10.80 -6.58
C THR A 23 -2.50 -10.27 -6.76
N LYS A 24 -3.50 -10.90 -6.15
CA LYS A 24 -4.92 -10.50 -6.24
C LYS A 24 -5.17 -9.07 -5.77
N HIS A 25 -4.54 -8.62 -4.67
CA HIS A 25 -4.73 -7.26 -4.16
C HIS A 25 -4.07 -6.23 -5.09
N PHE A 26 -2.87 -6.54 -5.60
CA PHE A 26 -2.18 -5.72 -6.59
C PHE A 26 -3.01 -5.58 -7.87
N ASN A 27 -3.51 -6.70 -8.42
CA ASN A 27 -4.35 -6.69 -9.60
C ASN A 27 -5.64 -5.88 -9.38
N PHE A 28 -6.25 -5.97 -8.20
CA PHE A 28 -7.43 -5.17 -7.87
C PHE A 28 -7.12 -3.67 -7.87
N PHE A 29 -6.06 -3.24 -7.16
CA PHE A 29 -5.68 -1.82 -7.14
C PHE A 29 -5.25 -1.31 -8.52
N SER A 30 -4.52 -2.12 -9.29
CA SER A 30 -4.11 -1.78 -10.65
C SER A 30 -5.28 -1.68 -11.62
N LEU A 31 -6.27 -2.57 -11.52
CA LEU A 31 -7.49 -2.49 -12.34
C LEU A 31 -8.33 -1.27 -11.96
N ALA A 32 -8.50 -1.00 -10.66
CA ALA A 32 -9.19 0.20 -10.20
C ALA A 32 -8.49 1.47 -10.70
N ALA A 33 -7.17 1.55 -10.56
CA ALA A 33 -6.37 2.65 -11.13
C ALA A 33 -6.59 2.76 -12.64
N GLY A 34 -6.49 1.66 -13.40
CA GLY A 34 -6.73 1.67 -14.83
C GLY A 34 -8.11 2.22 -15.23
N LEU A 35 -9.17 1.81 -14.54
CA LEU A 35 -10.55 2.27 -14.79
C LEU A 35 -10.71 3.77 -14.51
N PHE A 36 -10.20 4.24 -13.37
CA PHE A 36 -10.24 5.66 -13.03
C PHE A 36 -9.39 6.51 -13.99
N GLY A 37 -8.23 6.01 -14.41
CA GLY A 37 -7.37 6.66 -15.40
C GLY A 37 -8.04 6.76 -16.77
N LEU A 38 -8.70 5.70 -17.23
CA LEU A 38 -9.49 5.72 -18.48
C LEU A 38 -10.65 6.71 -18.40
N THR A 39 -11.33 6.77 -17.26
CA THR A 39 -12.44 7.71 -17.02
C THR A 39 -11.95 9.16 -17.05
N PHE A 40 -10.80 9.44 -16.45
CA PHE A 40 -10.15 10.74 -16.51
C PHE A 40 -9.75 11.12 -17.95
N MET A 41 -9.13 10.19 -18.67
CA MET A 41 -8.70 10.40 -20.05
C MET A 41 -9.90 10.62 -21.00
N GLY A 42 -11.01 9.91 -20.79
CA GLY A 42 -12.27 10.15 -21.49
C GLY A 42 -12.88 11.51 -21.16
N SER A 43 -12.80 11.94 -19.90
CA SER A 43 -13.31 13.25 -19.49
C SER A 43 -12.48 14.41 -20.03
N SER A 44 -11.16 14.23 -20.19
CA SER A 44 -10.28 15.24 -20.80
C SER A 44 -10.56 15.51 -22.27
N LYS A 45 -11.39 14.69 -22.92
CA LYS A 45 -11.86 14.86 -24.31
C LYS A 45 -13.25 15.50 -24.39
N ASP A 46 -13.68 16.23 -23.35
CA ASP A 46 -15.00 16.85 -23.21
C ASP A 46 -16.19 15.88 -23.30
N MET A 47 -15.95 14.57 -23.14
CA MET A 47 -17.03 13.57 -23.22
C MET A 47 -17.82 13.44 -21.91
N LEU A 48 -17.32 13.99 -20.80
CA LEU A 48 -17.87 13.80 -19.45
C LEU A 48 -17.83 15.10 -18.62
N PRO A 49 -18.69 15.25 -17.60
CA PRO A 49 -18.74 16.42 -16.74
C PRO A 49 -17.43 16.66 -15.97
N GLU A 50 -17.07 17.94 -15.75
CA GLU A 50 -15.84 18.34 -15.04
C GLU A 50 -15.75 17.82 -13.60
N THR A 51 -16.91 17.67 -12.93
CA THR A 51 -17.00 17.05 -11.60
C THR A 51 -16.61 15.58 -11.62
N LEU A 52 -16.94 14.86 -12.70
CA LEU A 52 -16.56 13.47 -12.90
C LEU A 52 -15.07 13.34 -13.22
N SER A 53 -14.51 14.30 -13.97
CA SER A 53 -13.07 14.38 -14.24
C SER A 53 -12.24 14.46 -12.96
N THR A 54 -12.64 15.36 -12.05
CA THR A 54 -11.93 15.59 -10.79
C THR A 54 -12.01 14.36 -9.88
N PHE A 55 -13.19 13.74 -9.80
CA PHE A 55 -13.35 12.48 -9.06
C PHE A 55 -12.51 11.35 -9.66
N ALA A 56 -12.46 11.27 -11.00
CA ALA A 56 -11.68 10.26 -11.69
C ALA A 56 -10.17 10.44 -11.48
N LEU A 57 -9.67 11.68 -11.50
CA LEU A 57 -8.27 11.99 -11.19
C LEU A 57 -7.93 11.59 -9.76
N PHE A 58 -8.78 11.94 -8.79
CA PHE A 58 -8.56 11.57 -7.39
C PHE A 58 -8.53 10.05 -7.20
N GLY A 59 -9.49 9.33 -7.80
CA GLY A 59 -9.50 7.87 -7.82
C GLY A 59 -8.23 7.30 -8.46
N PHE A 60 -7.82 7.83 -9.61
CA PHE A 60 -6.62 7.37 -10.32
C PHE A 60 -5.37 7.51 -9.45
N VAL A 61 -5.13 8.69 -8.87
CA VAL A 61 -3.96 8.96 -8.03
C VAL A 61 -3.98 8.06 -6.79
N THR A 62 -5.10 7.99 -6.07
CA THR A 62 -5.20 7.19 -4.83
C THR A 62 -4.97 5.70 -5.09
N PHE A 63 -5.64 5.11 -6.09
CA PHE A 63 -5.46 3.69 -6.41
C PHE A 63 -4.08 3.38 -6.99
N THR A 64 -3.46 4.32 -7.72
CA THR A 64 -2.09 4.16 -8.22
C THR A 64 -1.08 4.15 -7.07
N VAL A 65 -1.20 5.07 -6.10
CA VAL A 65 -0.32 5.10 -4.93
C VAL A 65 -0.52 3.84 -4.07
N LEU A 66 -1.75 3.35 -3.92
CA LEU A 66 -2.03 2.08 -3.23
C LEU A 66 -1.43 0.87 -3.97
N ALA A 67 -1.51 0.83 -5.30
CA ALA A 67 -0.88 -0.22 -6.11
C ALA A 67 0.64 -0.19 -5.97
N LEU A 68 1.25 1.01 -5.94
CA LEU A 68 2.68 1.17 -5.71
C LEU A 68 3.09 0.70 -4.31
N ALA A 69 2.32 1.05 -3.27
CA ALA A 69 2.55 0.58 -1.92
C ALA A 69 2.47 -0.96 -1.80
N GLU A 70 1.50 -1.58 -2.47
CA GLU A 70 1.37 -3.03 -2.55
C GLU A 70 2.57 -3.68 -3.27
N LEU A 71 3.07 -3.06 -4.34
CA LEU A 71 4.23 -3.53 -5.09
C LEU A 71 5.49 -3.47 -4.22
N VAL A 72 5.73 -2.36 -3.52
CA VAL A 72 6.86 -2.21 -2.58
C VAL A 72 6.78 -3.26 -1.47
N PHE A 73 5.59 -3.47 -0.88
CA PHE A 73 5.38 -4.50 0.13
C PHE A 73 5.73 -5.90 -0.40
N GLN A 74 5.20 -6.28 -1.58
CA GLN A 74 5.48 -7.58 -2.17
C GLN A 74 6.96 -7.74 -2.55
N CYS A 75 7.60 -6.68 -3.02
CA CYS A 75 9.03 -6.67 -3.34
C CYS A 75 9.88 -6.98 -2.12
N ILE A 76 9.62 -6.29 -1.00
CA ILE A 76 10.35 -6.49 0.27
C ILE A 76 10.16 -7.91 0.80
N GLU A 77 8.92 -8.40 0.82
CA GLU A 77 8.61 -9.74 1.31
C GLU A 77 9.20 -10.84 0.40
N GLN A 78 9.19 -10.65 -0.92
CA GLN A 78 9.86 -11.56 -1.85
C GLN A 78 11.39 -11.55 -1.70
N LEU A 79 11.97 -10.36 -1.50
CA LEU A 79 13.40 -10.20 -1.31
C LEU A 79 13.86 -10.88 0.00
N ALA A 80 13.13 -10.64 1.09
CA ALA A 80 13.37 -11.29 2.38
C ALA A 80 13.27 -12.81 2.28
N ASN A 81 12.23 -13.32 1.60
CA ASN A 81 12.05 -14.77 1.39
C ASN A 81 13.16 -15.39 0.53
N ARG A 82 13.60 -14.71 -0.54
CA ARG A 82 14.72 -15.21 -1.38
C ARG A 82 16.05 -15.22 -0.64
N LEU A 83 16.27 -14.27 0.26
CA LEU A 83 17.51 -14.14 1.02
C LEU A 83 17.46 -14.90 2.35
N SER A 84 16.35 -15.54 2.72
CA SER A 84 16.16 -16.24 4.00
C SER A 84 16.43 -15.34 5.22
N HIS A 85 16.18 -14.05 5.09
CA HIS A 85 16.37 -13.04 6.14
C HIS A 85 15.01 -12.61 6.68
N GLU A 86 14.97 -12.14 7.93
CA GLU A 86 13.73 -11.56 8.47
C GLU A 86 13.38 -10.26 7.71
N SER A 87 12.12 -10.11 7.29
CA SER A 87 11.68 -8.93 6.53
C SER A 87 11.83 -7.63 7.32
N ASN A 88 11.85 -7.71 8.65
CA ASN A 88 11.99 -6.57 9.56
C ASN A 88 13.23 -5.70 9.25
N TYR A 89 14.36 -6.32 8.87
CA TYR A 89 15.58 -5.59 8.52
C TYR A 89 15.40 -4.73 7.26
N TYR A 90 14.65 -5.22 6.28
CA TYR A 90 14.37 -4.48 5.04
C TYR A 90 13.40 -3.33 5.29
N TRP A 91 12.38 -3.54 6.13
CA TRP A 91 11.46 -2.50 6.55
C TRP A 91 12.18 -1.37 7.31
N ALA A 92 13.08 -1.71 8.25
CA ALA A 92 13.90 -0.73 8.95
C ALA A 92 14.83 0.03 7.99
N THR A 93 15.44 -0.66 7.02
CA THR A 93 16.28 -0.04 5.99
C THR A 93 15.48 0.93 5.13
N LEU A 94 14.25 0.59 4.75
CA LEU A 94 13.38 1.47 3.97
C LEU A 94 13.05 2.75 4.73
N VAL A 95 12.72 2.65 6.03
CA VAL A 95 12.46 3.82 6.89
C VAL A 95 13.70 4.71 7.00
N LEU A 96 14.89 4.11 7.17
CA LEU A 96 16.14 4.86 7.21
C LEU A 96 16.42 5.59 5.89
N VAL A 97 16.25 4.90 4.75
CA VAL A 97 16.43 5.51 3.42
C VAL A 97 15.43 6.66 3.22
N ALA A 98 14.17 6.47 3.60
CA ALA A 98 13.15 7.51 3.52
C ALA A 98 13.53 8.73 4.38
N TRP A 99 14.00 8.52 5.61
CA TRP A 99 14.46 9.62 6.46
C TRP A 99 15.62 10.38 5.79
N VAL A 100 16.66 9.67 5.36
CA VAL A 100 17.84 10.28 4.73
C VAL A 100 17.45 11.06 3.47
N LEU A 101 16.55 10.53 2.64
CA LEU A 101 16.05 11.23 1.45
C LEU A 101 15.30 12.51 1.82
N GLY A 102 14.43 12.47 2.84
CA GLY A 102 13.72 13.64 3.34
C GLY A 102 14.65 14.69 3.94
N SER A 103 15.75 14.28 4.58
CA SER A 103 16.74 15.22 5.13
C SER A 103 17.63 15.86 4.06
N ILE A 104 17.86 15.17 2.94
CA ILE A 104 18.64 15.70 1.81
C ILE A 104 17.79 16.62 0.94
N ASN A 105 16.54 16.25 0.66
CA ASN A 105 15.63 17.06 -0.14
C ASN A 105 14.24 17.13 0.50
N ASN A 106 13.91 18.32 1.03
CA ASN A 106 12.61 18.58 1.66
C ASN A 106 11.42 18.38 0.70
N GLU A 107 11.61 18.48 -0.61
CA GLU A 107 10.56 18.22 -1.59
C GLU A 107 10.15 16.74 -1.62
N LEU A 108 11.03 15.84 -1.19
CA LEU A 108 10.74 14.41 -1.08
C LEU A 108 9.98 14.05 0.20
N THR A 109 9.93 14.94 1.19
CA THR A 109 9.25 14.70 2.46
C THR A 109 7.75 14.46 2.25
N VAL A 110 7.09 15.26 1.41
CA VAL A 110 5.66 15.10 1.10
C VAL A 110 5.36 13.74 0.44
N PRO A 111 6.05 13.32 -0.65
CA PRO A 111 5.80 12.01 -1.24
C PRO A 111 6.18 10.84 -0.32
N ILE A 112 7.20 10.98 0.55
CA ILE A 112 7.53 9.98 1.58
C ILE A 112 6.37 9.81 2.57
N ILE A 113 5.79 10.91 3.04
CA ILE A 113 4.64 10.89 3.95
C ILE A 113 3.43 10.27 3.25
N MET A 114 3.14 10.66 2.00
CA MET A 114 2.04 10.08 1.23
C MET A 114 2.20 8.57 1.05
N LEU A 115 3.39 8.10 0.70
CA LEU A 115 3.67 6.67 0.53
C LEU A 115 3.56 5.91 1.85
N SER A 116 4.03 6.50 2.94
CA SER A 116 3.89 5.93 4.30
C SER A 116 2.42 5.81 4.72
N PHE A 117 1.62 6.85 4.46
CA PHE A 117 0.19 6.83 4.71
C PHE A 117 -0.52 5.78 3.84
N ALA A 118 -0.15 5.67 2.56
CA ALA A 118 -0.69 4.67 1.65
C ALA A 118 -0.37 3.23 2.09
N MET A 119 0.82 2.98 2.63
CA MET A 119 1.20 1.68 3.21
C MET A 119 0.30 1.30 4.39
N ILE A 120 0.02 2.25 5.29
CA ILE A 120 -0.89 2.06 6.42
C ILE A 120 -2.32 1.80 5.92
N LEU A 121 -2.80 2.63 4.99
CA LEU A 121 -4.14 2.52 4.43
C LEU A 121 -4.34 1.19 3.70
N ARG A 122 -3.35 0.76 2.91
CA ARG A 122 -3.30 -0.57 2.29
C ARG A 122 -3.41 -1.65 3.34
N GLY A 123 -2.60 -1.58 4.40
CA GLY A 123 -2.64 -2.53 5.50
C GLY A 123 -4.04 -2.62 6.09
N LEU A 124 -4.66 -1.48 6.35
CA LEU A 124 -6.02 -1.42 6.89
C LEU A 124 -7.04 -2.07 5.95
N ILE A 125 -7.09 -1.70 4.67
CA ILE A 125 -8.03 -2.27 3.66
C ILE A 125 -7.86 -3.79 3.56
N VAL A 126 -6.62 -4.24 3.42
CA VAL A 126 -6.27 -5.64 3.19
C VAL A 126 -6.48 -6.47 4.48
N GLY A 127 -6.28 -5.87 5.65
CA GLY A 127 -6.62 -6.46 6.96
C GLY A 127 -8.12 -6.59 7.18
N PHE A 128 -8.89 -5.53 6.92
CA PHE A 128 -10.35 -5.55 7.03
C PHE A 128 -11.01 -6.54 6.06
N GLY A 129 -10.55 -6.58 4.79
CA GLY A 129 -11.06 -7.55 3.81
C GLY A 129 -10.81 -9.01 4.23
N GLN A 130 -9.73 -9.27 4.95
CA GLN A 130 -9.46 -10.58 5.54
C GLN A 130 -10.38 -10.92 6.69
N ILE A 131 -10.67 -9.96 7.57
CA ILE A 131 -11.61 -10.14 8.70
C ILE A 131 -13.01 -10.46 8.17
N LEU A 132 -13.47 -9.72 7.16
CA LEU A 132 -14.80 -9.91 6.56
C LEU A 132 -14.93 -11.26 5.83
N ARG A 133 -13.86 -11.76 5.22
CA ARG A 133 -13.85 -13.05 4.51
C ARG A 133 -13.81 -14.27 5.45
N ASN A 134 -13.41 -14.07 6.70
CA ASN A 134 -13.25 -15.15 7.69
C ASN A 134 -14.41 -15.21 8.71
N LYS A 135 -15.50 -14.50 8.43
CA LYS A 135 -16.83 -14.67 9.02
C LYS A 135 -17.72 -15.41 8.02
#